data_AF-A0A3L7T6B0-F1
#
_entry.id   AF-A0A3L7T6B0-F1
#
_cell.length_a   1.000
_cell.length_b   1.000
_cell.length_c   1.000
_cell.angle_alpha   90.00
_cell.angle_beta   90.00
_cell.angle_gamma   90.00
#
_symmetry.space_group_name_H-M   'P 1'
#
loop_
_entity.id
_entity.type
_entity.pdbx_description
1 polymer ?
#
loop_
_entity_poly.entity_id
_entity_poly.type
_entity_poly.pdbx_seq_one_letter_code
_entity_poly.pdbx_strand_id
1 'polypeptide(L)'
;MNITYGSYLKVPQLLALQQPCSVQTSSAEPEHDEMLFIIIHQVYELWFKQQLHEGDRLARALTAGNAVQSGSTLKRMLTILKTMVQQIDVLETMTPVEFLSFRSFLSSASGFQSWQFREFECLLGNKNPRVLAHNAEGSPERSAIEKRYNAPTVFDAFARFIAAHGHAVPSALLTRDVTQPPVESPEFQATLLSVYRNHPTERSVCELLVDLDEGIQEWRYRHVKMVERTIGFKQGTGGSPGAAYLRTTLFTPLFPDLWAIRTSL
;
A
#
# COMPACT_ATOMS: atom_id res chain seq x y z
N MET A 1 22.02 1.44 -31.30
CA MET A 1 22.08 2.63 -30.42
C MET A 1 22.73 2.23 -29.12
N ASN A 2 23.74 2.95 -28.64
CA ASN A 2 24.32 2.71 -27.32
C ASN A 2 23.34 3.19 -26.24
N ILE A 3 23.04 2.33 -25.27
CA ILE A 3 22.20 2.67 -24.13
C ILE A 3 23.02 3.53 -23.16
N THR A 4 22.56 4.75 -22.90
CA THR A 4 23.11 5.65 -21.87
C THR A 4 22.20 5.69 -20.64
N TYR A 5 22.71 6.13 -19.50
CA TYR A 5 21.93 6.32 -18.27
C TYR A 5 20.62 7.10 -18.51
N GLY A 6 20.73 8.26 -19.18
CA GLY A 6 19.59 9.12 -19.50
C GLY A 6 18.54 8.43 -20.38
N SER A 7 18.99 7.69 -21.40
CA SER A 7 18.09 6.95 -22.31
C SER A 7 17.44 5.74 -21.65
N TYR A 8 18.16 5.02 -20.79
CA TYR A 8 17.68 3.81 -20.12
C TYR A 8 16.60 4.14 -19.07
N LEU A 9 16.86 5.14 -18.23
CA LEU A 9 15.95 5.56 -17.17
C LEU A 9 14.90 6.59 -17.63
N LYS A 10 14.98 7.03 -18.89
CA LYS A 10 14.13 8.10 -19.46
C LYS A 10 14.16 9.37 -18.59
N VAL A 11 15.36 9.76 -18.14
CA VAL A 11 15.55 10.89 -17.20
C VAL A 11 14.96 12.19 -17.74
N PRO A 12 15.17 12.60 -19.01
CA PRO A 12 14.58 13.83 -19.52
C PRO A 12 13.04 13.81 -19.49
N GLN A 13 12.41 12.66 -19.77
CA GLN A 13 10.96 12.52 -19.69
C GLN A 13 10.48 12.55 -18.24
N LEU A 14 11.17 11.87 -17.33
CA LEU A 14 10.84 11.84 -15.91
C LEU A 14 10.91 13.24 -15.28
N LEU A 15 11.97 14.01 -15.58
CA LEU A 15 12.21 15.35 -15.07
C LEU A 15 11.36 16.45 -15.75
N ALA A 16 10.52 16.09 -16.72
CA ALA A 16 9.57 17.00 -17.37
C ALA A 16 8.14 16.88 -16.81
N LEU A 17 7.89 15.93 -15.89
CA LEU A 17 6.55 15.65 -15.35
C LEU A 17 6.15 16.59 -14.21
N GLN A 18 7.08 17.37 -13.65
CA GLN A 18 6.81 18.24 -12.51
C GLN A 18 6.29 19.59 -13.00
N GLN A 19 4.96 19.78 -12.99
CA GLN A 19 4.28 20.97 -13.51
C GLN A 19 3.43 21.63 -12.42
N PRO A 20 3.99 22.59 -11.66
CA PRO A 20 3.24 23.40 -10.71
C PRO A 20 2.08 24.14 -11.38
N CYS A 21 0.94 24.23 -10.70
CA CYS A 21 -0.25 24.93 -11.18
C CYS A 21 -0.60 26.19 -10.37
N SER A 22 0.05 26.39 -9.22
CA SER A 22 -0.09 27.60 -8.43
C SER A 22 0.58 28.80 -9.10
N VAL A 23 0.08 29.99 -8.74
CA VAL A 23 0.62 31.27 -9.20
C VAL A 23 0.57 32.25 -8.04
N GLN A 24 1.72 32.76 -7.63
CA GLN A 24 1.84 33.80 -6.63
C GLN A 24 1.35 35.14 -7.19
N THR A 25 0.52 35.84 -6.43
CA THR A 25 -0.03 37.14 -6.85
C THR A 25 1.03 38.24 -6.95
N SER A 26 2.16 38.11 -6.25
CA SER A 26 3.24 39.11 -6.18
C SER A 26 4.26 39.00 -7.30
N SER A 27 4.48 37.80 -7.85
CA SER A 27 5.60 37.50 -8.76
C SER A 27 5.16 36.81 -10.05
N ALA A 28 3.91 36.32 -10.13
CA ALA A 28 3.43 35.44 -11.20
C ALA A 28 4.22 34.12 -11.36
N GLU A 29 5.05 33.78 -10.37
CA GLU A 29 5.79 32.52 -10.30
C GLU A 29 5.00 31.47 -9.49
N PRO A 30 5.26 30.16 -9.67
CA PRO A 30 4.66 29.13 -8.83
C PRO A 30 5.05 29.24 -7.36
N GLU A 31 4.17 28.76 -6.48
CA GLU A 31 4.49 28.57 -5.06
C GLU A 31 5.65 27.59 -4.90
N HIS A 32 6.66 28.00 -4.12
CA HIS A 32 7.92 27.27 -3.98
C HIS A 32 7.71 25.80 -3.57
N ASP A 33 6.86 25.59 -2.57
CA ASP A 33 6.60 24.30 -1.94
C ASP A 33 5.73 23.35 -2.77
N GLU A 34 5.09 23.82 -3.85
CA GLU A 34 4.31 22.96 -4.74
C GLU A 34 5.21 21.93 -5.45
N MET A 35 6.47 22.28 -5.75
CA MET A 35 7.43 21.34 -6.35
C MET A 35 7.69 20.14 -5.42
N LEU A 36 7.89 20.38 -4.12
CA LEU A 36 8.04 19.33 -3.13
C LEU A 36 6.78 18.45 -3.08
N PHE A 37 5.60 19.07 -3.08
CA PHE A 37 4.33 18.36 -3.10
C PHE A 37 4.21 17.44 -4.31
N ILE A 38 4.60 17.88 -5.51
CA ILE A 38 4.55 17.04 -6.71
C ILE A 38 5.57 15.90 -6.64
N ILE A 39 6.84 16.20 -6.32
CA ILE A 39 7.92 15.20 -6.31
C ILE A 39 7.61 14.08 -5.32
N ILE A 40 7.18 14.39 -4.10
CA ILE A 40 6.94 13.36 -3.08
C ILE A 40 5.83 12.38 -3.51
N HIS A 41 4.76 12.87 -4.14
CA HIS A 41 3.68 12.03 -4.64
C HIS A 41 4.10 11.20 -5.86
N GLN A 42 4.91 11.76 -6.77
CA GLN A 42 5.46 10.99 -7.88
C GLN A 42 6.39 9.87 -7.41
N VAL A 43 7.21 10.13 -6.38
CA VAL A 43 8.06 9.09 -5.76
C VAL A 43 7.19 8.01 -5.10
N TYR A 44 6.09 8.36 -4.42
CA TYR A 44 5.11 7.38 -3.93
C TYR A 44 4.55 6.51 -5.06
N GLU A 45 4.15 7.09 -6.18
CA GLU A 45 3.62 6.32 -7.33
C GLU A 45 4.67 5.38 -7.95
N LEU A 46 5.95 5.77 -7.96
CA LEU A 46 7.04 4.87 -8.35
C LEU A 46 7.24 3.72 -7.34
N TRP A 47 7.12 3.99 -6.04
CA TRP A 47 7.20 2.94 -5.04
C TRP A 47 5.98 2.02 -5.06
N PHE A 48 4.76 2.52 -5.26
CA PHE A 48 3.58 1.66 -5.42
C PHE A 48 3.71 0.75 -6.63
N LYS A 49 4.24 1.26 -7.75
CA LYS A 49 4.57 0.43 -8.92
C LYS A 49 5.53 -0.71 -8.57
N GLN A 50 6.59 -0.41 -7.81
CA GLN A 50 7.54 -1.43 -7.37
C GLN A 50 6.90 -2.42 -6.38
N GLN A 51 6.08 -1.95 -5.45
CA GLN A 51 5.39 -2.80 -4.48
C GLN A 51 4.40 -3.76 -5.14
N LEU A 52 3.68 -3.31 -6.17
CA LEU A 52 2.83 -4.17 -6.99
C LEU A 52 3.65 -5.23 -7.73
N HIS A 53 4.79 -4.84 -8.31
CA HIS A 53 5.69 -5.76 -9.00
C HIS A 53 6.23 -6.86 -8.06
N GLU A 54 6.68 -6.48 -6.86
CA GLU A 54 7.16 -7.43 -5.86
C GLU A 54 6.01 -8.26 -5.27
N GLY A 55 4.85 -7.65 -5.00
CA GLY A 55 3.70 -8.35 -4.45
C GLY A 55 3.12 -9.40 -5.39
N ASP A 56 3.14 -9.17 -6.70
CA ASP A 56 2.81 -10.18 -7.70
C ASP A 56 3.80 -11.35 -7.69
N ARG A 57 5.10 -11.06 -7.49
CA ARG A 57 6.13 -12.10 -7.32
C ARG A 57 5.93 -12.88 -6.02
N LEU A 58 5.58 -12.20 -4.93
CA LEU A 58 5.30 -12.80 -3.63
C LEU A 58 4.12 -13.76 -3.73
N ALA A 59 3.00 -13.33 -4.32
CA ALA A 59 1.81 -14.18 -4.47
C ALA A 59 2.12 -15.47 -5.25
N ARG A 60 2.91 -15.37 -6.33
CA ARG A 60 3.38 -16.55 -7.07
C ARG A 60 4.28 -17.45 -6.23
N ALA A 61 5.25 -16.87 -5.51
CA ALA A 61 6.20 -17.62 -4.69
C ALA A 61 5.50 -18.36 -3.53
N LEU A 62 4.57 -17.70 -2.83
CA LEU A 62 3.77 -18.29 -1.77
C LEU A 62 2.90 -19.42 -2.31
N THR A 63 2.18 -19.18 -3.42
CA THR A 63 1.34 -20.21 -4.05
C THR A 63 2.13 -21.45 -4.48
N ALA A 64 3.39 -21.26 -4.91
CA ALA A 64 4.30 -22.35 -5.28
C ALA A 64 4.99 -23.02 -4.08
N GLY A 65 4.72 -22.60 -2.84
CA GLY A 65 5.41 -23.11 -1.65
C GLY A 65 6.89 -22.71 -1.56
N ASN A 66 7.34 -21.67 -2.28
CA ASN A 66 8.75 -21.27 -2.27
C ASN A 66 9.04 -20.30 -1.12
N ALA A 67 9.43 -20.84 0.03
CA ALA A 67 9.72 -20.05 1.24
C ALA A 67 10.89 -19.07 1.04
N VAL A 68 11.96 -19.47 0.35
CA VAL A 68 13.17 -18.65 0.14
C VAL A 68 12.85 -17.43 -0.73
N GLN A 69 12.12 -17.64 -1.82
CA GLN A 69 11.71 -16.53 -2.69
C GLN A 69 10.68 -15.64 -2.01
N SER A 70 9.74 -16.21 -1.26
CA SER A 70 8.75 -15.44 -0.49
C SER A 70 9.46 -14.54 0.53
N GLY A 71 10.38 -15.10 1.32
CA GLY A 71 11.14 -14.35 2.32
C GLY A 71 12.02 -13.25 1.73
N SER A 72 12.75 -13.51 0.64
CA SER A 72 13.57 -12.47 -0.02
C SER A 72 12.73 -11.37 -0.67
N THR A 73 11.56 -11.71 -1.22
CA THR A 73 10.63 -10.74 -1.80
C THR A 73 10.00 -9.87 -0.71
N LEU A 74 9.52 -10.47 0.39
CA LEU A 74 9.01 -9.76 1.57
C LEU A 74 10.04 -8.80 2.14
N LYS A 75 11.29 -9.23 2.34
CA LYS A 75 12.37 -8.36 2.81
C LYS A 75 12.54 -7.11 1.94
N ARG A 76 12.43 -7.23 0.62
CA ARG A 76 12.48 -6.07 -0.28
C ARG A 76 11.26 -5.16 -0.11
N MET A 77 10.06 -5.74 -0.06
CA MET A 77 8.82 -4.97 0.14
C MET A 77 8.85 -4.20 1.47
N LEU A 78 9.36 -4.81 2.53
CA LEU A 78 9.55 -4.19 3.84
C LEU A 78 10.56 -3.04 3.80
N THR A 79 11.68 -3.22 3.12
CA THR A 79 12.66 -2.14 2.93
C THR A 79 12.06 -0.96 2.17
N ILE A 80 11.26 -1.21 1.13
CA ILE A 80 10.55 -0.16 0.39
C ILE A 80 9.54 0.55 1.30
N LEU A 81 8.77 -0.20 2.12
CA LEU A 81 7.84 0.43 3.08
C LEU A 81 8.57 1.34 4.07
N LYS A 82 9.73 0.92 4.60
CA LYS A 82 10.55 1.77 5.48
C LYS A 82 10.96 3.07 4.79
N THR A 83 11.35 3.02 3.51
CA THR A 83 11.63 4.22 2.72
C THR A 83 10.38 5.09 2.52
N MET A 84 9.24 4.49 2.21
CA MET A 84 7.95 5.18 2.05
C MET A 84 7.46 5.84 3.34
N VAL A 85 7.78 5.24 4.50
CA VAL A 85 7.54 5.82 5.82
C VAL A 85 8.47 7.01 6.05
N GLN A 86 9.78 6.81 5.87
CA GLN A 86 10.78 7.83 6.15
C GLN A 86 10.63 9.07 5.27
N GLN A 87 10.22 8.92 4.01
CA GLN A 87 10.05 10.09 3.14
C GLN A 87 8.94 11.05 3.61
N ILE A 88 8.05 10.62 4.51
CA ILE A 88 7.07 11.50 5.16
C ILE A 88 7.79 12.63 5.89
N ASP A 89 8.97 12.37 6.48
CA ASP A 89 9.78 13.38 7.17
C ASP A 89 10.12 14.57 6.25
N VAL A 90 10.27 14.33 4.94
CA VAL A 90 10.51 15.38 3.95
C VAL A 90 9.26 16.24 3.74
N LEU A 91 8.08 15.61 3.62
CA LEU A 91 6.83 16.36 3.47
C LEU A 91 6.48 17.12 4.75
N GLU A 92 6.89 16.61 5.90
CA GLU A 92 6.71 17.24 7.21
C GLU A 92 7.52 18.55 7.38
N THR A 93 8.50 18.84 6.51
CA THR A 93 9.18 20.14 6.53
C THR A 93 8.31 21.27 5.98
N MET A 94 7.25 20.94 5.22
CA MET A 94 6.27 21.91 4.74
C MET A 94 5.32 22.31 5.87
N THR A 95 5.26 23.60 6.15
CA THR A 95 4.39 24.17 7.17
C THR A 95 2.94 24.27 6.69
N PRO A 96 1.97 24.39 7.61
CA PRO A 96 0.58 24.63 7.23
C PRO A 96 0.39 25.92 6.41
N VAL A 97 1.20 26.95 6.64
CA VAL A 97 1.09 28.23 5.91
C VAL A 97 1.51 28.04 4.45
N GLU A 98 2.65 27.37 4.22
CA GLU A 98 3.14 27.05 2.88
C GLU A 98 2.15 26.15 2.14
N PHE A 99 1.64 25.09 2.78
CA PHE A 99 0.64 24.24 2.12
C PHE A 99 -0.63 25.02 1.75
N LEU A 100 -1.11 25.91 2.61
CA LEU A 100 -2.32 26.69 2.35
C LEU A 100 -2.15 27.72 1.23
N SER A 101 -0.92 28.13 0.87
CA SER A 101 -0.71 29.10 -0.21
C SER A 101 -1.08 28.53 -1.58
N PHE A 102 -0.85 27.23 -1.81
CA PHE A 102 -1.18 26.57 -3.09
C PHE A 102 -2.37 25.59 -3.01
N ARG A 103 -2.88 25.25 -1.82
CA ARG A 103 -3.93 24.23 -1.65
C ARG A 103 -5.16 24.44 -2.53
N SER A 104 -5.59 25.69 -2.75
CA SER A 104 -6.78 26.01 -3.56
C SER A 104 -6.62 25.60 -5.03
N PHE A 105 -5.39 25.59 -5.56
CA PHE A 105 -5.10 25.21 -6.93
C PHE A 105 -5.24 23.70 -7.16
N LEU A 106 -5.11 22.89 -6.11
CA LEU A 106 -5.28 21.43 -6.19
C LEU A 106 -6.73 21.00 -6.51
N SER A 107 -7.70 21.91 -6.39
CA SER A 107 -9.11 21.64 -6.71
C SER A 107 -9.61 20.34 -6.04
N SER A 108 -10.15 19.39 -6.83
CA SER A 108 -10.63 18.09 -6.37
C SER A 108 -9.58 16.98 -6.34
N ALA A 109 -8.31 17.27 -6.62
CA ALA A 109 -7.25 16.26 -6.68
C ALA A 109 -7.02 15.65 -5.29
N SER A 110 -6.98 14.31 -5.21
CA SER A 110 -6.84 13.60 -3.94
C SER A 110 -6.15 12.25 -4.10
N GLY A 111 -5.43 11.82 -3.05
CA GLY A 111 -4.84 10.48 -2.97
C GLY A 111 -5.86 9.33 -3.07
N PHE A 112 -7.17 9.60 -2.90
CA PHE A 112 -8.22 8.64 -3.21
C PHE A 112 -8.25 8.18 -4.67
N GLN A 113 -7.72 9.00 -5.57
CA GLN A 113 -7.65 8.72 -7.01
C GLN A 113 -6.39 7.93 -7.39
N SER A 114 -5.48 7.63 -6.45
CA SER A 114 -4.31 6.81 -6.71
C SER A 114 -4.70 5.35 -6.94
N TRP A 115 -4.84 4.96 -8.21
CA TRP A 115 -5.25 3.61 -8.59
C TRP A 115 -4.21 2.55 -8.23
N GLN A 116 -2.91 2.86 -8.31
CA GLN A 116 -1.86 1.92 -7.87
C GLN A 116 -1.93 1.67 -6.37
N PHE A 117 -2.21 2.71 -5.56
CA PHE A 117 -2.41 2.52 -4.12
C PHE A 117 -3.67 1.69 -3.83
N ARG A 118 -4.76 1.87 -4.60
CA ARG A 118 -5.98 1.03 -4.49
C ARG A 118 -5.70 -0.42 -4.87
N GLU A 119 -4.95 -0.66 -5.93
CA GLU A 119 -4.50 -2.01 -6.31
C GLU A 119 -3.64 -2.63 -5.21
N PHE A 120 -2.71 -1.87 -4.62
CA PHE A 120 -1.84 -2.37 -3.58
C PHE A 120 -2.63 -2.80 -2.34
N GLU A 121 -3.64 -2.02 -1.95
CA GLU A 121 -4.56 -2.42 -0.88
C GLU A 121 -5.35 -3.68 -1.23
N CYS A 122 -5.89 -3.78 -2.45
CA CYS A 122 -6.61 -4.96 -2.90
C CYS A 122 -5.71 -6.20 -2.93
N LEU A 123 -4.44 -6.06 -3.35
CA LEU A 123 -3.45 -7.13 -3.36
C LEU A 123 -3.19 -7.66 -1.94
N LEU A 124 -3.07 -6.76 -0.96
CA LEU A 124 -2.80 -7.12 0.44
C LEU A 124 -4.02 -7.68 1.18
N GLY A 125 -5.23 -7.50 0.65
CA GLY A 125 -6.46 -8.08 1.20
C GLY A 125 -7.46 -7.05 1.74
N ASN A 126 -7.16 -5.76 1.67
CA ASN A 126 -8.11 -4.71 1.98
C ASN A 126 -9.08 -4.50 0.79
N LYS A 127 -10.07 -5.38 0.68
CA LYS A 127 -11.09 -5.36 -0.38
C LYS A 127 -12.26 -4.49 0.05
N ASN A 128 -12.44 -3.34 -0.62
CA ASN A 128 -13.57 -2.44 -0.37
C ASN A 128 -14.14 -1.94 -1.71
N PRO A 129 -15.38 -2.29 -2.10
CA PRO A 129 -15.94 -1.94 -3.39
C PRO A 129 -16.07 -0.42 -3.60
N ARG A 130 -16.12 0.37 -2.53
CA ARG A 130 -16.18 1.84 -2.60
C ARG A 130 -14.94 2.45 -3.26
N VAL A 131 -13.81 1.73 -3.29
CA VAL A 131 -12.57 2.24 -3.92
C VAL A 131 -12.72 2.41 -5.43
N LEU A 132 -13.65 1.67 -6.07
CA LEU A 132 -13.91 1.76 -7.51
C LEU A 132 -14.58 3.09 -7.89
N ALA A 133 -15.32 3.70 -6.97
CA ALA A 133 -16.13 4.88 -7.25
C ALA A 133 -15.31 6.16 -7.51
N HIS A 134 -14.04 6.20 -7.10
CA HIS A 134 -13.18 7.37 -7.27
C HIS A 134 -12.56 7.50 -8.67
N ASN A 135 -12.69 6.45 -9.50
CA ASN A 135 -12.21 6.43 -10.88
C ASN A 135 -13.41 6.23 -11.82
N ALA A 136 -13.40 6.97 -12.92
CA ALA A 136 -14.51 6.98 -13.88
C ALA A 136 -14.77 5.57 -14.45
N GLU A 137 -16.04 5.25 -14.66
CA GLU A 137 -16.42 3.98 -15.29
C GLU A 137 -15.84 3.88 -16.71
N GLY A 138 -15.28 2.72 -17.04
CA GLY A 138 -14.59 2.49 -18.32
C GLY A 138 -13.18 3.09 -18.41
N SER A 139 -12.66 3.76 -17.38
CA SER A 139 -11.27 4.26 -17.41
C SER A 139 -10.25 3.10 -17.29
N PRO A 140 -9.04 3.26 -17.86
CA PRO A 140 -7.96 2.29 -17.70
C PRO A 140 -7.60 2.04 -16.23
N GLU A 141 -7.61 3.10 -15.41
CA GLU A 141 -7.31 3.06 -13.98
C GLU A 141 -8.34 2.22 -13.22
N ARG A 142 -9.63 2.46 -13.48
CA ARG A 142 -10.70 1.66 -12.86
C ARG A 142 -10.60 0.20 -13.27
N SER A 143 -10.36 -0.07 -14.56
CA SER A 143 -10.20 -1.43 -15.08
C SER A 143 -9.04 -2.18 -14.40
N ALA A 144 -7.93 -1.48 -14.10
CA ALA A 144 -6.82 -2.05 -13.35
C ALA A 144 -7.24 -2.41 -11.91
N ILE A 145 -7.93 -1.51 -11.21
CA ILE A 145 -8.44 -1.77 -9.86
C ILE A 145 -9.43 -2.94 -9.86
N GLU A 146 -10.37 -3.00 -10.82
CA GLU A 146 -11.36 -4.08 -10.92
C GLU A 146 -10.68 -5.43 -11.15
N LYS A 147 -9.68 -5.49 -12.03
CA LYS A 147 -8.88 -6.71 -12.22
C LYS A 147 -8.25 -7.16 -10.91
N ARG A 148 -7.65 -6.24 -10.15
CA ARG A 148 -7.03 -6.56 -8.87
C ARG A 148 -8.04 -6.88 -7.76
N TYR A 149 -9.20 -6.24 -7.78
CA TYR A 149 -10.29 -6.46 -6.83
C TYR A 149 -10.86 -7.88 -6.95
N ASN A 150 -10.96 -8.40 -8.18
CA ASN A 150 -11.45 -9.76 -8.44
C ASN A 150 -10.34 -10.84 -8.37
N ALA A 151 -9.08 -10.47 -8.16
CA ALA A 151 -7.96 -11.41 -8.07
C ALA A 151 -7.70 -11.89 -6.63
N PRO A 152 -7.12 -13.10 -6.45
CA PRO A 152 -6.63 -13.55 -5.15
C PRO A 152 -5.61 -12.59 -4.51
N THR A 153 -5.59 -12.56 -3.19
CA THR A 153 -4.77 -11.69 -2.35
C THR A 153 -3.48 -12.39 -1.90
N VAL A 154 -2.59 -11.64 -1.24
CA VAL A 154 -1.44 -12.23 -0.55
C VAL A 154 -1.87 -13.17 0.57
N PHE A 155 -2.97 -12.89 1.28
CA PHE A 155 -3.56 -13.82 2.26
C PHE A 155 -3.97 -15.15 1.60
N ASP A 156 -4.57 -15.11 0.41
CA ASP A 156 -4.96 -16.33 -0.32
C ASP A 156 -3.75 -17.14 -0.76
N ALA A 157 -2.68 -16.45 -1.17
CA ALA A 157 -1.43 -17.08 -1.51
C ALA A 157 -0.75 -17.68 -0.25
N PHE A 158 -0.85 -17.02 0.89
CA PHE A 158 -0.36 -17.51 2.19
C PHE A 158 -1.10 -18.77 2.64
N ALA A 159 -2.43 -18.83 2.55
CA ALA A 159 -3.18 -20.05 2.83
C ALA A 159 -2.71 -21.23 1.94
N ARG A 160 -2.46 -20.97 0.65
CA ARG A 160 -1.89 -21.96 -0.26
C ARG A 160 -0.45 -22.34 0.07
N PHE A 161 0.37 -21.40 0.55
CA PHE A 161 1.72 -21.67 1.02
C PHE A 161 1.72 -22.68 2.17
N ILE A 162 0.86 -22.48 3.17
CA ILE A 162 0.72 -23.40 4.32
C ILE A 162 0.26 -24.79 3.84
N ALA A 163 -0.73 -24.85 2.95
CA ALA A 163 -1.19 -26.11 2.35
C ALA A 163 -0.09 -26.82 1.53
N ALA A 164 0.71 -26.07 0.76
CA ALA A 164 1.79 -26.60 -0.07
C ALA A 164 2.93 -27.22 0.77
N HIS A 165 3.08 -26.81 2.03
CA HIS A 165 4.01 -27.43 2.99
C HIS A 165 3.40 -28.61 3.76
N GLY A 166 2.21 -29.07 3.36
CA GLY A 166 1.56 -30.27 3.92
C GLY A 166 0.78 -30.03 5.20
N HIS A 167 0.53 -28.78 5.58
CA HIS A 167 -0.28 -28.43 6.75
C HIS A 167 -1.77 -28.36 6.39
N ALA A 168 -2.63 -28.66 7.37
CA ALA A 168 -4.07 -28.55 7.21
C ALA A 168 -4.49 -27.08 7.02
N VAL A 169 -5.31 -26.82 6.01
CA VAL A 169 -5.90 -25.49 5.78
C VAL A 169 -7.39 -25.71 5.54
N PRO A 170 -8.29 -24.98 6.23
CA PRO A 170 -9.72 -25.08 5.97
C PRO A 170 -10.03 -24.85 4.49
N SER A 171 -10.81 -25.74 3.88
CA SER A 171 -11.16 -25.66 2.46
C SER A 171 -11.83 -24.33 2.12
N ALA A 172 -12.62 -23.79 3.06
CA ALA A 172 -13.24 -22.46 2.95
C ALA A 172 -12.23 -21.33 2.69
N LEU A 173 -10.99 -21.41 3.20
CA LEU A 173 -9.95 -20.40 2.91
C LEU A 173 -9.33 -20.57 1.52
N LEU A 174 -9.34 -21.78 0.97
CA LEU A 174 -8.77 -22.08 -0.35
C LEU A 174 -9.74 -21.72 -1.49
N THR A 175 -11.05 -21.71 -1.22
CA THR A 175 -12.13 -21.45 -2.19
C THR A 175 -13.02 -20.27 -1.83
N ARG A 176 -12.59 -19.38 -0.91
CA ARG A 176 -13.38 -18.21 -0.49
C ARG A 176 -13.68 -17.26 -1.65
N ASP A 177 -14.71 -16.43 -1.44
CA ASP A 177 -14.90 -15.21 -2.23
C ASP A 177 -13.74 -14.24 -1.98
N VAL A 178 -12.87 -14.07 -2.97
CA VAL A 178 -11.67 -13.21 -2.91
C VAL A 178 -12.01 -11.72 -2.89
N THR A 179 -13.25 -11.34 -3.19
CA THR A 179 -13.73 -9.95 -3.14
C THR A 179 -14.07 -9.47 -1.73
N GLN A 180 -14.14 -10.39 -0.76
CA GLN A 180 -14.27 -10.08 0.66
C GLN A 180 -12.90 -9.94 1.34
N PRO A 181 -12.77 -9.10 2.39
CA PRO A 181 -11.59 -9.11 3.26
C PRO A 181 -11.38 -10.47 3.94
N PRO A 182 -10.12 -10.86 4.23
CA PRO A 182 -9.83 -11.99 5.10
C PRO A 182 -10.49 -11.84 6.48
N VAL A 183 -10.99 -12.95 7.03
CA VAL A 183 -11.56 -13.02 8.38
C VAL A 183 -10.88 -14.15 9.15
N GLU A 184 -10.90 -14.03 10.48
CA GLU A 184 -10.33 -15.05 11.37
C GLU A 184 -10.97 -16.43 11.18
N SER A 185 -10.15 -17.46 11.31
CA SER A 185 -10.55 -18.86 11.29
C SER A 185 -9.88 -19.61 12.45
N PRO A 186 -10.62 -19.96 13.52
CA PRO A 186 -10.07 -20.72 14.64
C PRO A 186 -9.41 -22.05 14.24
N GLU A 187 -9.92 -22.71 13.20
CA GLU A 187 -9.34 -23.93 12.63
C GLU A 187 -7.97 -23.66 11.99
N PHE A 188 -7.83 -22.55 11.27
CA PHE A 188 -6.55 -22.14 10.71
C PHE A 188 -5.56 -21.72 11.80
N GLN A 189 -6.02 -20.99 12.83
CA GLN A 189 -5.23 -20.61 14.00
C GLN A 189 -4.60 -21.82 14.70
N ALA A 190 -5.36 -22.91 14.89
CA ALA A 190 -4.83 -24.14 15.48
C ALA A 190 -3.67 -24.75 14.65
N THR A 191 -3.78 -24.68 13.33
CA THR A 191 -2.71 -25.11 12.42
C THR A 191 -1.51 -24.18 12.53
N LEU A 192 -1.73 -22.88 12.50
CA LEU A 192 -0.67 -21.87 12.61
C LEU A 192 0.08 -21.98 13.96
N LEU A 193 -0.59 -22.27 15.07
CA LEU A 193 0.08 -22.55 16.35
C LEU A 193 1.07 -23.71 16.26
N SER A 194 0.69 -24.81 15.57
CA SER A 194 1.60 -25.92 15.32
C SER A 194 2.77 -25.52 14.42
N VAL A 195 2.49 -24.77 13.35
CA VAL A 195 3.51 -24.21 12.43
C VAL A 195 4.52 -23.38 13.22
N TYR A 196 4.05 -22.47 14.06
CA TYR A 196 4.90 -21.59 14.86
C TYR A 196 5.81 -22.36 15.84
N ARG A 197 5.30 -23.43 16.47
CA ARG A 197 6.09 -24.20 17.43
C ARG A 197 7.14 -25.08 16.75
N ASN A 198 6.78 -25.70 15.63
CA ASN A 198 7.53 -26.86 15.12
C ASN A 198 8.21 -26.62 13.76
N HIS A 199 7.84 -25.57 13.02
CA HIS A 199 8.19 -25.40 11.61
C HIS A 199 8.90 -24.06 11.36
N PRO A 200 10.25 -23.99 11.54
CA PRO A 200 10.99 -22.72 11.51
C PRO A 200 10.98 -22.02 10.14
N THR A 201 10.93 -22.75 9.03
CA THR A 201 10.92 -22.18 7.68
C THR A 201 9.63 -21.41 7.41
N GLU A 202 8.50 -22.05 7.69
CA GLU A 202 7.15 -21.54 7.51
C GLU A 202 6.87 -20.41 8.51
N ARG A 203 7.27 -20.60 9.78
CA ARG A 203 7.24 -19.55 10.80
C ARG A 203 7.99 -18.29 10.36
N SER A 204 9.16 -18.43 9.73
CA SER A 204 9.93 -17.26 9.26
C SER A 204 9.17 -16.47 8.19
N VAL A 205 8.40 -17.13 7.32
CA VAL A 205 7.53 -16.45 6.34
C VAL A 205 6.35 -15.80 7.05
N CYS A 206 5.76 -16.46 8.05
CA CYS A 206 4.68 -15.89 8.85
C CYS A 206 5.12 -14.60 9.57
N GLU A 207 6.30 -14.57 10.18
CA GLU A 207 6.84 -13.35 10.81
C GLU A 207 7.00 -12.21 9.80
N LEU A 208 7.53 -12.49 8.62
CA LEU A 208 7.68 -11.45 7.58
C LEU A 208 6.34 -10.93 7.04
N LEU A 209 5.25 -11.71 7.12
CA LEU A 209 3.90 -11.24 6.80
C LEU A 209 3.34 -10.35 7.91
N VAL A 210 3.65 -10.64 9.18
CA VAL A 210 3.34 -9.77 10.31
C VAL A 210 4.11 -8.45 10.19
N ASP A 211 5.42 -8.51 9.91
CA ASP A 211 6.25 -7.31 9.65
C ASP A 211 5.65 -6.46 8.51
N LEU A 212 5.06 -7.10 7.49
CA LEU A 212 4.45 -6.41 6.36
C LEU A 212 3.19 -5.66 6.79
N ASP A 213 2.35 -6.28 7.62
CA ASP A 213 1.17 -5.63 8.20
C ASP A 213 1.59 -4.43 9.06
N GLU A 214 2.55 -4.63 9.98
CA GLU A 214 3.10 -3.56 10.83
C GLU A 214 3.63 -2.39 10.01
N GLY A 215 4.42 -2.64 8.97
CA GLY A 215 4.95 -1.59 8.09
C GLY A 215 3.86 -0.80 7.37
N ILE A 216 2.75 -1.44 7.00
CA ILE A 216 1.59 -0.75 6.42
C ILE A 216 0.87 0.09 7.48
N GLN A 217 0.69 -0.42 8.69
CA GLN A 217 0.09 0.35 9.78
C GLN A 217 0.94 1.56 10.16
N GLU A 218 2.26 1.41 10.21
CA GLU A 218 3.20 2.51 10.45
C GLU A 218 3.06 3.59 9.38
N TRP A 219 3.07 3.20 8.09
CA TRP A 219 2.88 4.15 6.99
C TRP A 219 1.54 4.88 7.08
N ARG A 220 0.43 4.16 7.35
CA ARG A 220 -0.90 4.76 7.51
C ARG A 220 -0.93 5.73 8.69
N TYR A 221 -0.33 5.35 9.82
CA TYR A 221 -0.29 6.19 11.01
C TYR A 221 0.49 7.48 10.74
N ARG A 222 1.69 7.36 10.17
CA ARG A 222 2.52 8.51 9.80
C ARG A 222 1.80 9.42 8.79
N HIS A 223 1.11 8.84 7.81
CA HIS A 223 0.30 9.60 6.86
C HIS A 223 -0.85 10.36 7.55
N VAL A 224 -1.59 9.73 8.47
CA VAL A 224 -2.61 10.40 9.28
C VAL A 224 -2.01 11.58 10.05
N LYS A 225 -0.88 11.37 10.73
CA LYS A 225 -0.22 12.43 11.52
C LYS A 225 0.29 13.58 10.66
N MET A 226 0.83 13.27 9.49
CA MET A 226 1.22 14.27 8.51
C MET A 226 0.01 15.09 8.04
N VAL A 227 -1.13 14.46 7.75
CA VAL A 227 -2.34 15.21 7.37
C VAL A 227 -2.84 16.08 8.53
N GLU A 228 -2.85 15.56 9.76
CA GLU A 228 -3.28 16.30 10.96
C GLU A 228 -2.42 17.54 11.21
N ARG A 229 -1.09 17.45 11.10
CA ARG A 229 -0.22 18.62 11.28
C ARG A 229 -0.39 19.66 10.18
N THR A 230 -0.67 19.24 8.94
CA THR A 230 -0.73 20.14 7.78
C THR A 230 -2.08 20.84 7.64
N ILE A 231 -3.20 20.13 7.84
CA ILE A 231 -4.56 20.69 7.65
C ILE A 231 -5.46 20.59 8.88
N GLY A 232 -4.98 20.03 10.00
CA GLY A 232 -5.80 19.79 11.19
C GLY A 232 -6.96 18.86 10.89
N PHE A 233 -8.17 19.32 11.22
CA PHE A 233 -9.43 18.60 11.01
C PHE A 233 -10.23 19.12 9.81
N LYS A 234 -9.60 19.90 8.92
CA LYS A 234 -10.27 20.37 7.70
C LYS A 234 -10.65 19.17 6.82
N GLN A 235 -11.75 19.30 6.10
CA GLN A 235 -12.13 18.33 5.08
C GLN A 235 -11.02 18.18 4.03
N GLY A 236 -10.84 16.97 3.52
CA GLY A 236 -9.87 16.68 2.46
C GLY A 236 -10.32 17.27 1.12
N THR A 237 -9.38 17.51 0.20
CA THR A 237 -9.67 17.99 -1.17
C THR A 237 -10.56 17.04 -1.97
N GLY A 238 -10.51 15.74 -1.65
CA GLY A 238 -11.39 14.72 -2.24
C GLY A 238 -12.77 14.59 -1.56
N GLY A 239 -13.18 15.54 -0.71
CA GLY A 239 -14.52 15.54 -0.08
C GLY A 239 -14.68 14.63 1.15
N SER A 240 -13.61 13.95 1.59
CA SER A 240 -13.66 13.14 2.81
C SER A 240 -13.61 14.01 4.08
N PRO A 241 -13.99 13.46 5.25
CA PRO A 241 -13.73 14.06 6.57
C PRO A 241 -12.24 14.27 6.93
N GLY A 242 -11.30 14.14 5.98
CA GLY A 242 -9.87 14.37 6.20
C GLY A 242 -9.25 13.32 7.11
N ALA A 243 -8.52 13.77 8.14
CA ALA A 243 -7.85 12.90 9.10
C ALA A 243 -8.80 11.91 9.80
N ALA A 244 -10.06 12.29 10.03
CA ALA A 244 -11.04 11.42 10.67
C ALA A 244 -11.33 10.16 9.85
N TYR A 245 -11.43 10.28 8.52
CA TYR A 245 -11.54 9.11 7.64
C TYR A 245 -10.26 8.29 7.65
N LEU A 246 -9.09 8.92 7.56
CA LEU A 246 -7.83 8.18 7.49
C LEU A 246 -7.60 7.33 8.76
N ARG A 247 -8.02 7.82 9.93
CA ARG A 247 -7.98 7.05 11.19
C ARG A 247 -8.80 5.76 11.13
N THR A 248 -9.91 5.72 10.39
CA THR A 248 -10.72 4.49 10.27
C THR A 248 -10.02 3.40 9.47
N THR A 249 -8.91 3.73 8.80
CA THR A 249 -8.10 2.76 8.07
C THR A 249 -7.03 2.11 8.96
N LEU A 250 -6.84 2.58 10.19
CA LEU A 250 -5.86 2.01 11.12
C LEU A 250 -6.43 0.77 11.84
N PHE A 251 -5.54 -0.10 12.30
CA PHE A 251 -5.84 -1.21 13.21
C PHE A 251 -6.74 -2.32 12.64
N THR A 252 -6.92 -2.34 11.32
CA THR A 252 -7.50 -3.51 10.64
C THR A 252 -6.35 -4.39 10.14
N PRO A 253 -6.11 -5.57 10.72
CA PRO A 253 -5.02 -6.44 10.30
C PRO A 253 -5.29 -7.05 8.92
N LEU A 254 -4.24 -7.16 8.11
CA LEU A 254 -4.26 -7.83 6.81
C LEU A 254 -4.20 -9.36 6.96
N PHE A 255 -3.56 -9.84 8.02
CA PHE A 255 -3.41 -11.27 8.35
C PHE A 255 -3.97 -11.57 9.74
N PRO A 256 -5.30 -11.53 9.92
CA PRO A 256 -5.92 -11.51 11.24
C PRO A 256 -5.54 -12.74 12.09
N ASP A 257 -5.46 -13.93 11.51
CA ASP A 257 -5.08 -15.14 12.23
C ASP A 257 -3.64 -15.13 12.76
N LEU A 258 -2.69 -14.48 12.07
CA LEU A 258 -1.30 -14.37 12.55
C LEU A 258 -1.21 -13.51 13.81
N TRP A 259 -2.09 -12.53 13.96
CA TRP A 259 -2.22 -11.71 15.16
C TRP A 259 -2.98 -12.45 16.27
N ALA A 260 -4.09 -13.11 15.93
CA ALA A 260 -4.93 -13.82 16.89
C ALA A 260 -4.18 -14.93 17.65
N ILE A 261 -3.30 -15.68 16.96
CA ILE A 261 -2.54 -16.76 17.61
C ILE A 261 -1.57 -16.28 18.70
N ARG A 262 -1.22 -14.98 18.75
CA ARG A 262 -0.23 -14.45 19.71
C ARG A 262 -0.63 -14.66 21.16
N THR A 263 -1.92 -14.68 21.46
CA THR A 263 -2.43 -14.94 22.82
C THR A 263 -2.29 -16.40 23.26
N SER A 264 -1.95 -17.31 22.35
CA SER A 264 -1.99 -18.75 22.56
C SER A 264 -0.69 -19.47 22.19
N LEU A 265 0.37 -18.73 21.86
CA LEU A 265 1.71 -19.26 21.55
C LEU A 265 2.40 -19.86 22.78
#